data_AF-D9XNC2-F1
#
_entry.id   AF-D9XNC2-F1
#
_cell.length_a   1.000
_cell.length_b   1.000
_cell.length_c   1.000
_cell.angle_alpha   90.00
_cell.angle_beta   90.00
_cell.angle_gamma   90.00
#
_symmetry.space_group_name_H-M   'P 1'
#
loop_
_entity.id
_entity.type
_entity.pdbx_description
1 polymer ?
#
loop_
_entity_poly.entity_id
_entity_poly.type
_entity_poly.pdbx_seq_one_letter_code
_entity_poly.pdbx_strand_id
1 'polypeptide(L)'
;MVAEQLPDEIREFTDYLRGLLARLDPRGGWCAVFWQRDADGMRACLDGREPPPWDVLEALLQDLAALYGPGAAGAETAHARSLHTAALAAYDARPGARETLTGRLGVMLREQEYAAECRARLNRRLASAITREQADALRLDLTRVHDDHRRATARCAEITARLVALDRAPRWHGGPSPAYDRGGAEQGSPREVPAPTAPVPEQRRRRRGG
;
A
#
# COMPACT_ATOMS: atom_id res chain seq x y z
N MET A 1 -1.60 -16.50 20.38
CA MET A 1 -2.11 -15.47 19.44
C MET A 1 -0.90 -14.98 18.67
N VAL A 2 -0.68 -15.49 17.45
CA VAL A 2 0.41 -14.99 16.59
C VAL A 2 -0.05 -13.63 16.09
N ALA A 3 0.68 -12.56 16.41
CA ALA A 3 0.44 -11.28 15.76
C ALA A 3 0.66 -11.51 14.26
N GLU A 4 -0.40 -11.38 13.45
CA GLU A 4 -0.27 -11.42 12.00
C GLU A 4 0.70 -10.31 11.60
N GLN A 5 1.92 -10.69 11.21
CA GLN A 5 2.89 -9.74 10.71
C GLN A 5 2.36 -9.17 9.40
N LEU A 6 2.40 -7.84 9.28
CA LEU A 6 2.07 -7.17 8.03
C LEU A 6 3.01 -7.70 6.92
N PRO A 7 2.48 -7.95 5.70
CA PRO A 7 3.30 -8.18 4.52
C PRO A 7 4.41 -7.15 4.38
N ASP A 8 5.57 -7.58 3.89
CA ASP A 8 6.78 -6.77 3.83
C ASP A 8 6.56 -5.49 3.01
N GLU A 9 5.83 -5.58 1.90
CA GLU A 9 5.49 -4.46 1.03
C GLU A 9 4.63 -3.41 1.75
N ILE A 10 3.68 -3.86 2.58
CA ILE A 10 2.85 -2.95 3.37
C ILE A 10 3.70 -2.27 4.44
N ARG A 11 4.57 -3.02 5.11
CA ARG A 11 5.46 -2.47 6.13
C ARG A 11 6.40 -1.42 5.55
N GLU A 12 7.10 -1.75 4.46
CA GLU A 12 8.01 -0.84 3.75
C GLU A 12 7.29 0.47 3.35
N PHE A 13 6.10 0.36 2.77
CA PHE A 13 5.31 1.53 2.43
C PHE A 13 4.88 2.34 3.66
N THR A 14 4.51 1.71 4.78
CA THR A 14 4.16 2.45 6.00
C THR A 14 5.36 3.14 6.65
N ASP A 15 6.55 2.53 6.60
CA ASP A 15 7.80 3.14 7.05
C ASP A 15 8.15 4.36 6.19
N TYR A 16 8.03 4.21 4.88
CA TYR A 16 8.15 5.31 3.94
C TYR A 16 7.16 6.45 4.25
N LEU A 17 5.88 6.14 4.43
CA LEU A 17 4.85 7.14 4.70
C LEU A 17 5.10 7.87 6.03
N ARG A 18 5.52 7.16 7.08
CA ARG A 18 5.95 7.78 8.35
C ARG A 18 7.12 8.73 8.13
N GLY A 19 8.13 8.31 7.37
CA GLY A 19 9.28 9.14 7.02
C GLY A 19 8.91 10.39 6.22
N LEU A 20 7.98 10.26 5.27
CA LEU A 20 7.43 11.38 4.51
C LEU A 20 6.72 12.37 5.43
N LEU A 21 5.78 11.91 6.26
CA LEU A 21 5.03 12.78 7.16
C LEU A 21 5.91 13.47 8.21
N ALA A 22 6.99 12.83 8.67
CA ALA A 22 7.93 13.43 9.60
C ALA A 22 8.70 14.63 9.02
N ARG A 23 8.77 14.74 7.68
CA ARG A 23 9.39 15.87 6.97
C ARG A 23 8.42 17.02 6.69
N LEU A 24 7.11 16.79 6.85
CA LEU A 24 6.07 17.78 6.60
C LEU A 24 5.71 18.52 7.89
N ASP A 25 5.26 19.78 7.76
CA ASP A 25 4.67 20.49 8.89
C ASP A 25 3.28 19.91 9.17
N PRO A 26 3.04 19.27 10.34
CA PRO A 26 1.72 18.73 10.68
C PRO A 26 0.64 19.80 10.87
N ARG A 27 1.01 21.09 10.91
CA ARG A 27 0.09 22.23 11.03
C ARG A 27 -0.10 23.01 9.74
N GLY A 28 0.61 22.65 8.67
CA GLY A 28 0.54 23.31 7.37
C GLY A 28 0.09 22.38 6.24
N GLY A 29 -0.27 23.00 5.10
CA GLY A 29 -0.54 22.29 3.85
C GLY A 29 -1.69 21.29 3.91
N TRP A 30 -1.69 20.36 2.97
CA TRP A 30 -2.63 19.25 2.90
C TRP A 30 -2.49 18.26 4.05
N CYS A 31 -1.27 18.05 4.57
CA CYS A 31 -1.02 17.22 5.74
C CYS A 31 -1.93 17.61 6.91
N ALA A 32 -1.96 18.90 7.26
CA ALA A 32 -2.84 19.41 8.32
C ALA A 32 -4.33 19.23 7.99
N VAL A 33 -4.74 19.46 6.73
CA VAL A 33 -6.13 19.29 6.28
C VAL A 33 -6.59 17.84 6.44
N PHE A 34 -5.77 16.87 6.05
CA PHE A 34 -6.13 15.45 6.18
C PHE A 34 -6.24 15.01 7.63
N TRP A 35 -5.29 15.43 8.49
CA TRP A 35 -5.36 15.14 9.92
C TRP A 35 -6.59 15.75 10.60
N GLN A 36 -6.96 16.98 10.22
CA GLN A 36 -8.15 17.64 10.77
C GLN A 36 -9.46 17.01 10.26
N ARG A 37 -9.47 16.53 9.01
CA ARG A 37 -10.66 15.96 8.38
C ARG A 37 -10.91 14.52 8.82
N ASP A 38 -9.86 13.70 8.89
CA ASP A 38 -9.96 12.27 9.16
C ASP A 38 -8.69 11.72 9.82
N ALA A 39 -8.55 12.00 11.12
CA ALA A 39 -7.41 11.52 11.90
C ALA A 39 -7.37 9.98 12.00
N ASP A 40 -8.53 9.32 12.02
CA ASP A 40 -8.60 7.86 12.13
C ASP A 40 -8.20 7.18 10.82
N GLY A 41 -8.60 7.73 9.67
CA GLY A 41 -8.12 7.30 8.36
C GLY A 41 -6.62 7.50 8.20
N MET A 42 -6.09 8.65 8.63
CA MET A 42 -4.63 8.89 8.63
C MET A 42 -3.88 7.88 9.50
N ARG A 43 -4.38 7.57 10.69
CA ARG A 43 -3.81 6.50 11.54
C ARG A 43 -3.91 5.13 10.88
N ALA A 44 -5.04 4.80 10.26
CA ALA A 44 -5.20 3.53 9.55
C ALA A 44 -4.17 3.37 8.41
N CYS A 45 -3.83 4.47 7.73
CA CYS A 45 -2.76 4.50 6.73
C CYS A 45 -1.38 4.23 7.34
N LEU A 46 -1.07 4.86 8.48
CA LEU A 46 0.21 4.67 9.15
C LEU A 46 0.33 3.29 9.80
N ASP A 47 -0.77 2.70 10.25
CA ASP A 47 -0.81 1.35 10.83
C ASP A 47 -0.79 0.25 9.76
N GLY A 48 -0.84 0.59 8.46
CA GLY A 48 -0.94 -0.38 7.37
C GLY A 48 -2.29 -1.11 7.30
N ARG A 49 -3.30 -0.63 8.04
CA ARG A 49 -4.66 -1.18 8.04
C ARG A 49 -5.43 -0.83 6.77
N GLU A 50 -5.08 0.28 6.14
CA GLU A 50 -5.64 0.73 4.87
C GLU A 50 -4.61 1.55 4.09
N PRO A 51 -4.25 1.19 2.86
CA PRO A 51 -3.40 2.04 2.04
C PRO A 51 -4.09 3.38 1.74
N PRO A 52 -3.41 4.54 1.84
CA PRO A 52 -3.99 5.82 1.49
C PRO A 52 -4.31 5.83 -0.02
N PRO A 53 -5.40 6.49 -0.43
CA PRO A 53 -5.64 6.79 -1.83
C PRO A 53 -4.48 7.57 -2.47
N TRP A 54 -4.21 7.35 -3.76
CA TRP A 54 -3.12 8.04 -4.43
C TRP A 54 -3.27 9.57 -4.41
N ASP A 55 -4.49 10.11 -4.50
CA ASP A 55 -4.74 11.56 -4.45
C ASP A 55 -4.32 12.20 -3.11
N VAL A 56 -4.28 11.41 -2.04
CA VAL A 56 -3.77 11.84 -0.73
C VAL A 56 -2.24 11.91 -0.77
N LEU A 57 -1.58 10.88 -1.31
CA LEU A 57 -0.13 10.89 -1.48
C LEU A 57 0.34 12.03 -2.39
N GLU A 58 -0.35 12.27 -3.51
CA GLU A 58 -0.03 13.38 -4.42
C GLU A 58 -0.08 14.74 -3.70
N ALA A 59 -1.09 14.93 -2.85
CA ALA A 59 -1.23 16.16 -2.08
C ALA A 59 -0.14 16.32 -1.00
N LEU A 60 0.28 15.23 -0.34
CA LEU A 60 1.41 15.24 0.58
C LEU A 60 2.75 15.51 -0.14
N LEU A 61 2.92 14.98 -1.34
CA LEU A 61 4.09 15.24 -2.19
C LEU A 61 4.10 16.70 -2.70
N GLN A 62 2.93 17.33 -2.89
CA GLN A 62 2.82 18.76 -3.16
C GLN A 62 3.26 19.61 -1.97
N ASP A 63 2.90 19.23 -0.74
CA ASP A 63 3.41 19.89 0.47
C ASP A 63 4.93 19.77 0.55
N LEU A 64 5.49 18.60 0.22
CA LEU A 64 6.93 18.40 0.16
C LEU A 64 7.59 19.30 -0.91
N ALA A 65 6.99 19.40 -2.09
CA ALA A 65 7.46 20.27 -3.16
C ALA A 65 7.43 21.75 -2.76
N ALA A 66 6.44 22.17 -1.97
CA ALA A 66 6.35 23.53 -1.45
C ALA A 66 7.49 23.83 -0.44
N LEU A 67 7.97 22.83 0.29
CA LEU A 67 9.06 22.98 1.27
C LEU A 67 10.46 22.87 0.64
N TYR A 68 10.66 21.93 -0.29
CA TYR A 68 11.98 21.56 -0.80
C TYR A 68 12.19 21.83 -2.30
N GLY A 69 11.18 22.37 -2.98
CA GLY A 69 11.20 22.66 -4.41
C GLY A 69 10.80 21.47 -5.30
N PRO A 70 10.49 21.74 -6.58
CA PRO A 70 9.89 20.75 -7.49
C PRO A 70 10.84 19.62 -7.90
N GLY A 71 12.16 19.86 -7.90
CA GLY A 71 13.15 18.86 -8.30
C GLY A 71 13.24 17.67 -7.33
N ALA A 72 13.18 17.94 -6.02
CA ALA A 72 13.15 16.90 -5.00
C ALA A 72 11.86 16.08 -5.06
N ALA A 73 10.74 16.71 -5.42
CA ALA A 73 9.43 16.06 -5.48
C ALA A 73 9.29 15.06 -6.63
N GLY A 74 9.97 15.25 -7.76
CA GLY A 74 9.86 14.36 -8.92
C GLY A 74 10.36 12.94 -8.65
N ALA A 75 11.59 12.82 -8.15
CA ALA A 75 12.17 11.52 -7.78
C ALA A 75 11.39 10.86 -6.63
N GLU A 76 10.97 11.66 -5.65
CA GLU A 76 10.15 11.22 -4.53
C GLU A 76 8.79 10.66 -4.99
N THR A 77 8.14 11.31 -5.96
CA THR A 77 6.85 10.86 -6.51
C THR A 77 6.96 9.50 -7.18
N ALA A 78 8.00 9.28 -7.98
CA ALA A 78 8.22 7.99 -8.63
C ALA A 78 8.48 6.87 -7.61
N HIS A 79 9.27 7.14 -6.57
CA HIS A 79 9.53 6.19 -5.50
C HIS A 79 8.25 5.87 -4.70
N ALA A 80 7.50 6.90 -4.29
CA ALA A 80 6.21 6.76 -3.61
C ALA A 80 5.23 5.92 -4.43
N ARG A 81 5.17 6.14 -5.75
CA ARG A 81 4.28 5.39 -6.66
C ARG A 81 4.61 3.91 -6.69
N SER A 82 5.90 3.57 -6.72
CA SER A 82 6.38 2.18 -6.71
C SER A 82 5.97 1.47 -5.41
N LEU A 83 6.29 2.08 -4.27
CA LEU A 83 5.95 1.51 -2.96
C LEU A 83 4.44 1.40 -2.75
N HIS A 84 3.69 2.43 -3.12
CA HIS A 84 2.22 2.43 -3.05
C HIS A 84 1.61 1.30 -3.87
N THR A 85 2.09 1.09 -5.09
CA THR A 85 1.59 0.03 -5.98
C THR A 85 1.87 -1.37 -5.40
N ALA A 86 3.06 -1.60 -4.84
CA ALA A 86 3.41 -2.86 -4.20
C ALA A 86 2.55 -3.12 -2.95
N ALA A 87 2.38 -2.12 -2.09
CA ALA A 87 1.53 -2.21 -0.91
C ALA A 87 0.06 -2.45 -1.27
N LEU A 88 -0.46 -1.81 -2.32
CA LEU A 88 -1.80 -2.07 -2.85
C LEU A 88 -1.97 -3.51 -3.32
N ALA A 89 -1.00 -4.04 -4.06
CA ALA A 89 -1.05 -5.42 -4.53
C ALA A 89 -1.07 -6.42 -3.37
N ALA A 90 -0.21 -6.22 -2.36
CA ALA A 90 -0.19 -7.05 -1.15
C ALA A 90 -1.49 -6.92 -0.34
N TYR A 91 -2.07 -5.72 -0.24
CA TYR A 91 -3.34 -5.49 0.43
C TYR A 91 -4.52 -6.16 -0.28
N ASP A 92 -4.56 -6.06 -1.61
CA ASP A 92 -5.64 -6.59 -2.44
C ASP A 92 -5.54 -8.12 -2.61
N ALA A 93 -4.39 -8.73 -2.33
CA ALA A 93 -4.21 -10.19 -2.29
C ALA A 93 -4.85 -10.84 -1.05
N ARG A 94 -5.30 -10.07 -0.06
CA ARG A 94 -5.89 -10.60 1.18
C ARG A 94 -7.29 -11.19 0.95
N PRO A 95 -7.69 -12.21 1.72
CA PRO A 95 -9.06 -12.71 1.70
C PRO A 95 -10.07 -11.58 1.97
N GLY A 96 -11.15 -11.52 1.19
CA GLY A 96 -12.20 -10.50 1.34
C GLY A 96 -11.88 -9.14 0.69
N ALA A 97 -10.77 -9.01 -0.05
CA ALA A 97 -10.39 -7.76 -0.69
C ALA A 97 -11.44 -7.25 -1.69
N ARG A 98 -12.06 -8.15 -2.46
CA ARG A 98 -13.10 -7.79 -3.45
C ARG A 98 -14.34 -7.19 -2.78
N GLU A 99 -14.83 -7.83 -1.72
CA GLU A 99 -16.00 -7.39 -0.97
C GLU A 99 -15.71 -6.04 -0.30
N THR A 100 -14.52 -5.90 0.29
CA THR A 100 -14.05 -4.66 0.90
C THR A 100 -13.99 -3.52 -0.10
N LEU A 101 -13.37 -3.74 -1.27
CA LEU A 101 -13.27 -2.75 -2.34
C LEU A 101 -14.63 -2.38 -2.91
N THR A 102 -15.53 -3.35 -3.08
CA THR A 102 -16.90 -3.10 -3.56
C THR A 102 -17.68 -2.25 -2.56
N GLY A 103 -17.58 -2.56 -1.26
CA GLY A 103 -18.18 -1.75 -0.20
C GLY A 103 -17.65 -0.32 -0.20
N ARG A 104 -16.33 -0.14 -0.31
CA ARG A 104 -15.69 1.18 -0.42
C ARG A 104 -16.13 1.95 -1.66
N LEU A 105 -16.22 1.29 -2.82
CA LEU A 105 -16.72 1.92 -4.04
C LEU A 105 -18.13 2.46 -3.84
N GLY A 106 -19.02 1.69 -3.19
CA GLY A 106 -20.37 2.14 -2.87
C GLY A 106 -20.40 3.38 -1.97
N VAL A 107 -19.49 3.47 -0.99
CA VAL A 107 -19.35 4.67 -0.14
C VAL A 107 -18.87 5.87 -0.97
N MET A 108 -17.81 5.69 -1.77
CA MET A 108 -17.22 6.78 -2.57
C MET A 108 -18.18 7.30 -3.65
N LEU A 109 -19.00 6.44 -4.26
CA LEU A 109 -20.03 6.86 -5.21
C LEU A 109 -21.07 7.76 -4.54
N ARG A 110 -21.55 7.41 -3.33
CA ARG A 110 -22.47 8.27 -2.57
C ARG A 110 -21.84 9.60 -2.19
N GLU A 111 -20.56 9.60 -1.80
CA GLU A 111 -19.84 10.84 -1.53
C GLU A 111 -19.68 11.71 -2.78
N GLN A 112 -19.40 11.09 -3.93
CA GLN A 112 -19.28 11.78 -5.21
C GLN A 112 -20.60 12.45 -5.62
N GLU A 113 -21.72 11.71 -5.50
CA GLU A 113 -23.08 12.21 -5.75
C GLU A 113 -23.43 13.34 -4.79
N TYR A 114 -23.21 13.16 -3.48
CA TYR A 114 -23.47 14.17 -2.47
C TYR A 114 -22.67 15.46 -2.73
N ALA A 115 -21.40 15.35 -3.10
CA ALA A 115 -20.56 16.50 -3.44
C ALA A 115 -21.08 17.22 -4.70
N ALA A 116 -21.54 16.47 -5.71
CA ALA A 116 -22.14 17.04 -6.92
C ALA A 116 -23.45 17.80 -6.61
N GLU A 117 -24.32 17.23 -5.77
CA GLU A 117 -25.55 17.87 -5.31
C GLU A 117 -25.27 19.13 -4.50
N CYS A 118 -24.33 19.05 -3.56
CA CYS A 118 -23.88 20.19 -2.76
C CYS A 118 -23.37 21.32 -3.64
N ARG A 119 -22.57 21.00 -4.67
CA ARG A 119 -22.07 21.97 -5.65
C ARG A 119 -23.22 22.66 -6.37
N ALA A 120 -24.19 21.90 -6.87
CA ALA A 120 -25.36 22.46 -7.56
C ALA A 120 -26.17 23.39 -6.64
N ARG A 121 -26.36 23.00 -5.37
CA ARG A 121 -27.03 23.83 -4.35
C ARG A 121 -26.28 25.13 -4.07
N LEU A 122 -24.96 25.06 -3.90
CA LEU A 122 -24.13 26.24 -3.63
C LEU A 122 -24.10 27.21 -4.82
N ASN A 123 -24.04 26.71 -6.05
CA ASN A 123 -24.13 27.56 -7.25
C ASN A 123 -25.46 28.32 -7.33
N ARG A 124 -26.59 27.69 -7.01
CA ARG A 124 -27.90 28.38 -6.95
C ARG A 124 -27.93 29.46 -5.87
N ARG A 125 -27.33 29.20 -4.71
CA ARG A 125 -27.21 30.20 -3.63
C ARG A 125 -26.30 31.36 -4.03
N LEU A 126 -25.20 31.08 -4.73
CA LEU A 126 -24.28 32.11 -5.21
C LEU A 126 -24.98 33.03 -6.23
N ALA A 127 -25.78 32.47 -7.13
CA ALA A 127 -26.54 33.26 -8.11
C ALA A 127 -27.61 34.18 -7.48
N SER A 128 -28.04 33.88 -6.24
CA SER A 128 -29.01 34.68 -5.49
C SER A 128 -28.38 35.49 -4.35
N ALA A 129 -27.06 35.54 -4.26
CA ALA A 129 -26.35 36.29 -3.24
C ALA A 129 -26.57 37.79 -3.43
N ILE A 130 -27.01 38.48 -2.37
CA ILE A 130 -27.33 39.91 -2.40
C ILE A 130 -26.21 40.78 -1.81
N THR A 131 -25.25 40.17 -1.12
CA THR A 131 -24.06 40.87 -0.61
C THR A 131 -22.77 40.22 -1.07
N ARG A 132 -21.69 41.00 -1.04
CA ARG A 132 -20.36 40.53 -1.42
C ARG A 132 -19.84 39.49 -0.42
N GLU A 133 -20.06 39.71 0.87
CA GLU A 133 -19.61 38.82 1.95
C GLU A 133 -20.28 37.45 1.82
N GLN A 134 -21.58 37.41 1.50
CA GLN A 134 -22.30 36.17 1.22
C GLN A 134 -21.72 35.44 0.00
N ALA A 135 -21.45 36.17 -1.07
CA ALA A 135 -20.86 35.60 -2.28
C ALA A 135 -19.46 35.03 -2.02
N ASP A 136 -18.63 35.71 -1.23
CA ASP A 136 -17.26 35.30 -0.93
C ASP A 136 -17.23 34.05 -0.03
N ALA A 137 -18.10 33.97 0.99
CA ALA A 137 -18.27 32.76 1.78
C ALA A 137 -18.70 31.55 0.93
N LEU A 138 -19.67 31.75 0.02
CA LEU A 138 -20.13 30.70 -0.90
C LEU A 138 -19.05 30.25 -1.89
N ARG A 139 -18.17 31.14 -2.35
CA ARG A 139 -17.04 30.81 -3.22
C ARG A 139 -16.00 29.94 -2.50
N LEU A 140 -15.75 30.21 -1.23
CA LEU A 140 -14.88 29.37 -0.41
C LEU A 140 -15.45 27.96 -0.26
N ASP A 141 -16.75 27.86 0.08
CA ASP A 141 -17.45 26.57 0.17
C ASP A 141 -17.42 25.81 -1.16
N LEU A 142 -17.61 26.50 -2.29
CA LEU A 142 -17.54 25.89 -3.62
C LEU A 142 -16.16 25.34 -3.93
N THR A 143 -15.09 26.04 -3.58
CA THR A 143 -13.72 25.53 -3.75
C THR A 143 -13.51 24.24 -2.98
N ARG A 144 -14.00 24.18 -1.73
CA ARG A 144 -13.93 22.97 -0.90
C ARG A 144 -14.73 21.82 -1.50
N VAL A 145 -15.98 22.05 -1.89
CA VAL A 145 -16.83 21.00 -2.49
C VAL A 145 -16.28 20.53 -3.83
N HIS A 146 -15.64 21.41 -4.60
CA HIS A 146 -14.99 21.04 -5.84
C HIS A 146 -13.80 20.11 -5.60
N ASP A 147 -12.96 20.39 -4.60
CA ASP A 147 -11.87 19.49 -4.23
C ASP A 147 -12.39 18.14 -3.73
N ASP A 148 -13.40 18.14 -2.84
CA ASP A 148 -14.02 16.92 -2.33
C ASP A 148 -14.58 16.05 -3.47
N HIS A 149 -15.29 16.65 -4.45
CA HIS A 149 -15.81 15.94 -5.61
C HIS A 149 -14.69 15.37 -6.50
N ARG A 150 -13.62 16.14 -6.72
CA ARG A 150 -12.45 15.69 -7.48
C ARG A 150 -11.78 14.48 -6.81
N ARG A 151 -11.60 14.52 -5.49
CA ARG A 151 -11.01 13.43 -4.71
C ARG A 151 -11.90 12.19 -4.70
N ALA A 152 -13.20 12.34 -4.48
CA ALA A 152 -14.14 11.22 -4.57
C ALA A 152 -14.10 10.57 -5.96
N THR A 153 -14.04 11.37 -7.03
CA THR A 153 -13.92 10.88 -8.40
C THR A 153 -12.63 10.11 -8.64
N ALA A 154 -11.49 10.63 -8.18
CA ALA A 154 -10.19 9.95 -8.28
C ALA A 154 -10.19 8.61 -7.53
N ARG A 155 -10.78 8.57 -6.34
CA ARG A 155 -10.92 7.35 -5.53
C ARG A 155 -11.82 6.31 -6.18
N CYS A 156 -12.95 6.71 -6.75
CA CYS A 156 -13.81 5.82 -7.53
C CYS A 156 -13.04 5.19 -8.70
N ALA A 157 -12.25 5.98 -9.43
CA ALA A 157 -11.45 5.49 -10.55
C ALA A 157 -10.36 4.51 -10.08
N GLU A 158 -9.66 4.82 -8.98
CA GLU A 158 -8.64 3.93 -8.40
C GLU A 158 -9.24 2.59 -7.95
N ILE A 159 -10.33 2.62 -7.17
CA ILE A 159 -10.98 1.41 -6.66
C ILE A 159 -11.51 0.57 -7.82
N THR A 160 -12.09 1.19 -8.85
CA THR A 160 -12.56 0.49 -10.05
C THR A 160 -11.39 -0.20 -10.77
N ALA A 161 -10.25 0.50 -10.94
CA ALA A 161 -9.06 -0.08 -11.55
C ALA A 161 -8.53 -1.29 -10.76
N ARG A 162 -8.54 -1.21 -9.42
CA ARG A 162 -8.14 -2.31 -8.53
C ARG A 162 -9.08 -3.51 -8.64
N LEU A 163 -10.41 -3.29 -8.68
CA LEU A 163 -11.39 -4.36 -8.90
C LEU A 163 -11.17 -5.06 -10.24
N VAL A 164 -10.92 -4.30 -11.31
CA VAL A 164 -10.60 -4.85 -12.64
C VAL A 164 -9.30 -5.67 -12.61
N ALA A 165 -8.27 -5.21 -11.89
CA ALA A 165 -7.02 -5.95 -11.73
C ALA A 165 -7.24 -7.27 -10.99
N LEU A 166 -8.04 -7.27 -9.92
CA LEU A 166 -8.42 -8.49 -9.19
C LEU A 166 -9.20 -9.48 -10.04
N ASP A 167 -10.09 -9.00 -10.90
CA ASP A 167 -10.86 -9.87 -11.82
C ASP A 167 -9.98 -10.50 -12.92
N ARG A 168 -8.88 -9.83 -13.29
CA ARG A 168 -7.91 -10.34 -14.28
C ARG A 168 -6.84 -11.24 -13.67
N ALA A 169 -6.59 -11.13 -12.37
CA ALA A 169 -5.61 -11.98 -11.70
C ALA A 169 -6.06 -13.44 -11.82
N PRO A 170 -5.18 -14.35 -12.28
CA PRO A 170 -5.53 -15.77 -12.34
C PRO A 170 -5.93 -16.21 -10.94
N ARG A 171 -7.18 -16.66 -10.79
CA ARG A 171 -7.64 -17.28 -9.56
C ARG A 171 -6.80 -18.52 -9.36
N TRP A 172 -5.79 -18.44 -8.49
CA TRP A 172 -5.06 -19.62 -8.06
C TRP A 172 -6.00 -20.44 -7.18
N HIS A 173 -6.91 -21.15 -7.83
CA HIS A 173 -7.64 -22.25 -7.22
C HIS A 173 -6.57 -23.27 -6.84
N GLY A 174 -6.40 -23.51 -5.54
CA GLY A 174 -5.31 -24.29 -4.96
C GLY A 174 -4.87 -25.47 -5.82
N GLY A 175 -3.72 -25.29 -6.50
CA GLY A 175 -2.94 -26.43 -6.93
C GLY A 175 -2.49 -27.20 -5.68
N PRO A 176 -2.47 -28.55 -5.71
CA PRO A 176 -2.03 -29.33 -4.57
C PRO A 176 -0.64 -28.85 -4.16
N SER A 177 -0.46 -28.51 -2.88
CA SER A 177 0.87 -28.37 -2.29
C SER A 177 1.69 -29.56 -2.77
N PRO A 178 2.89 -29.37 -3.35
CA PRO A 178 3.80 -30.49 -3.51
C PRO A 178 4.09 -30.96 -2.09
N ALA A 179 3.42 -32.04 -1.69
CA ALA A 179 3.87 -32.82 -0.57
C ALA A 179 5.33 -33.11 -0.87
N TYR A 180 6.22 -32.52 -0.08
CA TYR A 180 7.60 -32.95 -0.01
C TYR A 180 7.53 -34.42 0.38
N ASP A 181 7.56 -35.30 -0.62
CA ASP A 181 7.70 -36.73 -0.43
C ASP A 181 9.14 -36.95 0.06
N ARG A 182 9.26 -36.85 1.38
CA ARG A 182 10.51 -37.07 2.09
C ARG A 182 10.72 -38.59 2.14
N GLY A 183 11.39 -39.08 1.11
CA GLY A 183 12.34 -40.20 1.18
C GLY A 183 11.79 -41.51 1.73
N GLY A 184 11.23 -42.33 0.85
CA GLY A 184 11.01 -43.76 1.06
C GLY A 184 11.81 -44.62 0.09
N ALA A 185 13.12 -44.40 -0.03
CA ALA A 185 14.02 -45.28 -0.77
C ALA A 185 14.79 -46.18 0.21
N GLU A 186 14.30 -47.41 0.32
CA GLU A 186 15.06 -48.66 0.42
C GLU A 186 16.21 -48.72 1.46
N GLN A 187 15.90 -49.21 2.66
CA GLN A 187 16.88 -49.89 3.51
C GLN A 187 16.74 -51.41 3.33
N GLY A 188 17.45 -51.94 2.34
CA GLY A 188 17.85 -53.33 2.32
C GLY A 188 18.84 -53.58 3.46
N SER A 189 18.50 -54.51 4.34
CA SER A 189 19.30 -54.90 5.50
C SER A 189 20.45 -55.83 5.07
N PRO A 190 21.72 -55.51 5.37
CA PRO A 190 22.80 -56.49 5.36
C PRO A 190 23.14 -56.90 6.80
N ARG A 191 23.18 -58.22 7.02
CA ARG A 191 23.54 -58.87 8.27
C ARG A 191 25.06 -58.94 8.43
N GLU A 192 25.54 -58.44 9.57
CA GLU A 192 26.82 -58.60 10.28
C GLU A 192 28.01 -59.35 9.64
N VAL A 193 29.19 -58.71 9.66
CA VAL A 193 30.46 -59.21 10.29
C VAL A 193 31.38 -57.99 10.67
N PRO A 194 32.45 -58.11 11.50
CA PRO A 194 32.67 -57.26 12.69
C PRO A 194 33.78 -56.20 12.55
N ALA A 195 33.88 -55.32 13.55
CA ALA A 195 34.87 -54.24 13.74
C ALA A 195 36.19 -54.74 14.39
N PRO A 196 37.19 -53.88 14.70
CA PRO A 196 37.74 -52.71 13.99
C PRO A 196 39.29 -52.78 13.86
N THR A 197 39.89 -52.01 12.94
CA THR A 197 41.31 -51.62 13.08
C THR A 197 41.57 -50.20 12.58
N ALA A 198 42.31 -49.45 13.39
CA ALA A 198 42.62 -48.02 13.32
C ALA A 198 43.71 -47.69 12.26
N PRO A 199 44.10 -46.41 12.06
CA PRO A 199 44.50 -45.85 10.76
C PRO A 199 46.01 -45.96 10.38
N VAL A 200 46.24 -45.59 9.11
CA VAL A 200 47.45 -45.46 8.27
C VAL A 200 48.67 -44.77 8.96
N PRO A 201 49.90 -44.93 8.41
CA PRO A 201 50.37 -43.90 7.48
C PRO A 201 51.18 -44.39 6.25
N GLU A 202 51.21 -43.53 5.23
CA GLU A 202 52.10 -43.57 4.07
C GLU A 202 53.59 -43.63 4.48
N GLN A 203 54.42 -44.27 3.66
CA GLN A 203 55.43 -43.56 2.86
C GLN A 203 56.22 -44.53 1.95
N ARG A 204 56.17 -44.21 0.65
CA ARG A 204 57.00 -44.76 -0.40
C ARG A 204 58.18 -43.81 -0.59
N ARG A 205 59.43 -44.25 -0.38
CA ARG A 205 60.56 -43.95 -1.29
C ARG A 205 61.84 -44.69 -0.94
N ARG A 206 62.45 -45.16 -2.03
CA ARG A 206 63.72 -45.86 -2.20
C ARG A 206 64.92 -44.98 -1.85
N ARG A 207 66.00 -45.60 -1.36
CA ARG A 207 67.45 -45.41 -1.73
C ARG A 207 68.27 -46.33 -0.81
N ARG A 208 68.96 -47.36 -1.32
CA ARG A 208 70.32 -47.43 -1.92
C ARG A 208 71.40 -47.79 -0.88
N GLY A 209 71.94 -49.01 -1.01
CA GLY A 209 73.39 -49.33 -1.01
C GLY A 209 74.12 -49.45 0.32
N GLY A 210 74.93 -50.51 0.45
CA GLY A 210 75.99 -50.66 1.44
C GLY A 210 75.91 -51.97 2.18
#